data_AF-A0A966PWW1-F1
#
_entry.id   AF-A0A966PWW1-F1
#
_cell.length_a   1.000
_cell.length_b   1.000
_cell.length_c   1.000
_cell.angle_alpha   90.00
_cell.angle_beta   90.00
_cell.angle_gamma   90.00
#
_symmetry.space_group_name_H-M   'P 1'
#
loop_
_entity.id
_entity.type
_entity.pdbx_description
1 polymer ?
#
loop_
_entity_poly.entity_id
_entity_poly.type
_entity_poly.pdbx_seq_one_letter_code
_entity_poly.pdbx_strand_id
1 'polypeptide(L)'
;MKICEADGCTQKFEPKTANQKYAHSNCRNTLDKDGVCRVRREARGPQWPVIKQGPAIKLPKPRISINKTKKYKKCVVVPDAQIGYYRGRNGALEPTHDEKAIEIMLAVVRDIKPDSIVCVGDNLDFPTLGKYLTTPAYQQTMQASIDRATTFCAQLREASPSSQIVWLAGNHEERMPKYLLTNAASAYGIRKGNTPDSWPVLTVPYLVRMDDFKVEYRPGYPASDFWINEKLRIIHGDRVKSSGSTANVYLANEKTSVIYGHIHRIETAFKTREDFDGSRTTMAASPGCLARIDGAVPSSKGGVDLDGRPIVRYENWQQGVGIVTYETTGQHKFIYEVMPIYNGWAVYRDKEYFVK
;
A
#
# COMPACT_ATOMS: atom_id res chain seq x y z
N MET A 1 -63.38 -13.91 -64.38
CA MET A 1 -62.33 -13.40 -63.45
C MET A 1 -61.28 -14.47 -63.21
N LYS A 2 -60.00 -14.08 -63.16
CA LYS A 2 -58.84 -14.97 -62.93
C LYS A 2 -58.36 -14.85 -61.50
N ILE A 3 -57.86 -15.94 -60.91
CA ILE A 3 -56.79 -15.96 -59.89
C ILE A 3 -55.98 -14.63 -59.66
N CYS A 4 -56.13 -13.80 -58.63
CA CYS A 4 -55.02 -13.15 -57.94
C CYS A 4 -54.33 -14.29 -57.27
N GLU A 5 -53.49 -14.88 -58.05
CA GLU A 5 -52.80 -16.08 -57.65
C GLU A 5 -51.74 -15.72 -56.62
N ALA A 6 -51.82 -14.58 -55.93
CA ALA A 6 -50.78 -14.24 -54.99
C ALA A 6 -50.71 -15.41 -53.99
N ASP A 7 -49.51 -15.91 -53.79
CA ASP A 7 -49.35 -17.27 -53.29
C ASP A 7 -49.20 -17.17 -51.78
N GLY A 8 -50.12 -17.84 -51.08
CA GLY A 8 -50.64 -17.40 -49.77
C GLY A 8 -51.64 -16.23 -49.83
N CYS A 9 -51.97 -15.71 -51.02
CA CYS A 9 -52.78 -14.51 -51.29
C CYS A 9 -53.74 -14.70 -52.49
N THR A 10 -54.69 -15.58 -52.29
CA THR A 10 -55.44 -16.30 -53.32
C THR A 10 -56.55 -15.53 -54.06
N GLN A 11 -56.47 -14.21 -54.23
CA GLN A 11 -57.64 -13.47 -54.74
C GLN A 11 -57.99 -13.72 -56.21
N LYS A 12 -58.75 -12.88 -56.92
CA LYS A 12 -59.12 -12.98 -58.34
C LYS A 12 -59.38 -11.61 -58.96
N PHE A 13 -58.75 -11.26 -60.08
CA PHE A 13 -59.03 -10.04 -60.82
C PHE A 13 -59.93 -10.22 -62.05
N GLU A 14 -60.53 -9.10 -62.45
CA GLU A 14 -61.41 -8.98 -63.60
C GLU A 14 -60.62 -8.57 -64.86
N PRO A 15 -60.54 -9.41 -65.91
CA PRO A 15 -59.68 -9.14 -67.05
C PRO A 15 -60.15 -7.92 -67.84
N LYS A 16 -59.21 -7.03 -68.21
CA LYS A 16 -59.36 -5.90 -69.14
C LYS A 16 -60.07 -4.65 -68.59
N THR A 17 -59.95 -4.36 -67.29
CA THR A 17 -60.33 -3.07 -66.69
C THR A 17 -59.17 -2.49 -65.88
N ALA A 18 -59.21 -1.19 -65.52
CA ALA A 18 -58.14 -0.55 -64.73
C ALA A 18 -57.95 -1.19 -63.34
N ASN A 19 -58.90 -2.00 -62.86
CA ASN A 19 -58.88 -2.69 -61.56
C ASN A 19 -58.43 -4.14 -61.62
N GLN A 20 -58.10 -4.65 -62.81
CA GLN A 20 -57.13 -5.72 -62.95
C GLN A 20 -55.85 -5.49 -62.12
N LYS A 21 -55.52 -4.23 -61.80
CA LYS A 21 -54.35 -3.83 -61.00
C LYS A 21 -54.34 -4.32 -59.53
N TYR A 22 -55.46 -4.80 -58.97
CA TYR A 22 -55.53 -5.29 -57.57
C TYR A 22 -56.33 -6.57 -57.40
N ALA A 23 -55.87 -7.60 -58.05
CA ALA A 23 -56.15 -8.92 -57.54
C ALA A 23 -55.73 -8.95 -56.02
N HIS A 24 -56.72 -9.09 -55.11
CA HIS A 24 -57.00 -8.81 -53.66
C HIS A 24 -57.54 -7.40 -53.37
N SER A 25 -58.77 -7.27 -52.84
CA SER A 25 -59.35 -5.99 -52.39
C SER A 25 -58.47 -5.34 -51.30
N ASN A 26 -57.98 -6.15 -50.37
CA ASN A 26 -56.94 -5.79 -49.39
C ASN A 26 -55.64 -5.32 -50.05
N CYS A 27 -55.40 -5.69 -51.30
CA CYS A 27 -54.27 -5.21 -52.08
C CYS A 27 -54.45 -3.81 -52.68
N ARG A 28 -55.68 -3.26 -52.74
CA ARG A 28 -55.96 -1.92 -53.28
C ARG A 28 -55.76 -0.78 -52.28
N ASN A 29 -56.10 -1.00 -51.01
CA ASN A 29 -56.11 0.04 -49.97
C ASN A 29 -54.83 0.07 -49.14
N THR A 30 -53.88 -0.81 -49.43
CA THR A 30 -52.62 -0.97 -48.69
C THR A 30 -51.40 -0.82 -49.58
N LEU A 31 -51.60 -0.24 -50.75
CA LEU A 31 -50.52 0.06 -51.67
C LEU A 31 -49.64 1.10 -51.05
N ASP A 32 -48.36 0.78 -50.99
CA ASP A 32 -47.37 1.80 -50.74
C ASP A 32 -47.17 2.67 -51.99
N LYS A 33 -46.32 3.70 -51.81
CA LYS A 33 -45.85 4.60 -52.86
C LYS A 33 -45.23 3.89 -54.08
N ASP A 34 -44.82 2.63 -53.91
CA ASP A 34 -44.19 1.80 -54.93
C ASP A 34 -45.20 0.87 -55.63
N GLY A 35 -46.50 0.99 -55.30
CA GLY A 35 -47.59 0.25 -55.94
C GLY A 35 -47.73 -1.21 -55.48
N VAL A 36 -47.12 -1.58 -54.36
CA VAL A 36 -47.13 -2.95 -53.82
C VAL A 36 -48.08 -3.06 -52.63
N CYS A 37 -48.95 -4.08 -52.63
CA CYS A 37 -49.87 -4.28 -51.51
C CYS A 37 -49.23 -4.91 -50.27
N ARG A 38 -49.82 -4.66 -49.10
CA ARG A 38 -49.39 -5.16 -47.79
C ARG A 38 -49.13 -6.67 -47.74
N VAL A 39 -50.00 -7.50 -48.32
CA VAL A 39 -49.82 -8.97 -48.34
C VAL A 39 -48.54 -9.36 -49.09
N ARG A 40 -48.18 -8.62 -50.14
CA ARG A 40 -46.94 -8.82 -50.90
C ARG A 40 -45.71 -8.30 -50.16
N ARG A 41 -45.87 -7.25 -49.36
CA ARG A 41 -44.80 -6.69 -48.52
C ARG A 41 -44.46 -7.61 -47.35
N GLU A 42 -45.48 -8.16 -46.69
CA GLU A 42 -45.34 -9.08 -45.57
C GLU A 42 -44.78 -10.44 -46.04
N ALA A 43 -45.22 -10.96 -47.20
CA ALA A 43 -44.69 -12.20 -47.77
C ALA A 43 -43.24 -12.10 -48.27
N ARG A 44 -42.80 -10.92 -48.73
CA ARG A 44 -41.41 -10.69 -49.17
C ARG A 44 -40.42 -10.53 -48.02
N GLY A 45 -40.90 -10.34 -46.80
CA GLY A 45 -40.07 -9.95 -45.67
C GLY A 45 -39.33 -8.62 -45.90
N PRO A 46 -38.56 -8.17 -44.90
CA PRO A 46 -37.79 -6.93 -45.00
C PRO A 46 -36.75 -7.03 -46.12
N GLN A 47 -36.71 -6.02 -47.01
CA GLN A 47 -35.74 -5.95 -48.13
C GLN A 47 -34.34 -5.54 -47.67
N TRP A 48 -34.22 -5.14 -46.41
CA TRP A 48 -32.98 -4.81 -45.73
C TRP A 48 -32.61 -5.96 -44.80
N PRO A 49 -31.31 -6.13 -44.49
CA PRO A 49 -30.88 -7.08 -43.48
C PRO A 49 -31.65 -6.83 -42.19
N VAL A 50 -32.48 -7.78 -41.80
CA VAL A 50 -33.12 -7.75 -40.49
C VAL A 50 -32.05 -7.73 -39.43
N ILE A 51 -32.29 -6.99 -38.35
CA ILE A 51 -31.41 -6.99 -37.19
C ILE A 51 -31.28 -8.44 -36.72
N LYS A 52 -30.11 -9.04 -36.98
CA LYS A 52 -29.79 -10.38 -36.50
C LYS A 52 -29.23 -10.23 -35.09
N GLN A 53 -29.72 -11.06 -34.17
CA GLN A 53 -29.07 -11.20 -32.89
C GLN A 53 -27.61 -11.63 -33.11
N GLY A 54 -26.70 -11.12 -32.29
CA GLY A 54 -25.33 -11.62 -32.25
C GLY A 54 -25.32 -13.14 -32.04
N PRO A 55 -24.28 -13.84 -32.52
CA PRO A 55 -24.21 -15.29 -32.37
C PRO A 55 -24.30 -15.67 -30.88
N ALA A 56 -24.99 -16.76 -30.58
CA ALA A 56 -24.96 -17.33 -29.24
C ALA A 56 -23.54 -17.86 -28.95
N ILE A 57 -22.74 -17.07 -28.22
CA ILE A 57 -21.37 -17.45 -27.85
C ILE A 57 -21.41 -18.29 -26.57
N LYS A 58 -21.00 -19.55 -26.67
CA LYS A 58 -20.60 -20.34 -25.48
C LYS A 58 -19.13 -20.08 -25.23
N LEU A 59 -18.83 -19.39 -24.12
CA LEU A 59 -17.45 -19.17 -23.72
C LEU A 59 -16.79 -20.51 -23.36
N PRO A 60 -15.54 -20.73 -23.79
CA PRO A 60 -14.79 -21.90 -23.36
C PRO A 60 -14.60 -21.85 -21.83
N LYS A 61 -14.47 -23.03 -21.21
CA LYS A 61 -14.12 -23.11 -19.79
C LYS A 61 -12.77 -22.39 -19.58
N PRO A 62 -12.66 -21.48 -18.59
CA PRO A 62 -11.40 -20.80 -18.32
C PRO A 62 -10.32 -21.82 -17.98
N ARG A 63 -9.16 -21.73 -18.66
CA ARG A 63 -7.99 -22.58 -18.41
C ARG A 63 -7.16 -22.01 -17.25
N ILE A 64 -7.79 -21.83 -16.10
CA ILE A 64 -7.11 -21.29 -14.90
C ILE A 64 -6.94 -22.44 -13.92
N SER A 65 -5.70 -22.74 -13.54
CA SER A 65 -5.42 -23.63 -12.41
C SER A 65 -5.30 -22.78 -11.14
N ILE A 66 -6.12 -23.09 -10.14
CA ILE A 66 -6.05 -22.46 -8.82
C ILE A 66 -5.28 -23.42 -7.92
N ASN A 67 -3.99 -23.16 -7.73
CA ASN A 67 -3.13 -23.98 -6.88
C ASN A 67 -2.99 -23.32 -5.50
N LYS A 68 -3.08 -24.10 -4.42
CA LYS A 68 -2.72 -23.62 -3.07
C LYS A 68 -1.20 -23.48 -3.00
N THR A 69 -0.70 -22.27 -2.84
CA THR A 69 0.72 -21.98 -2.95
C THR A 69 1.42 -22.09 -1.58
N LYS A 70 1.93 -23.27 -1.25
CA LYS A 70 2.83 -23.49 -0.09
C LYS A 70 4.21 -22.82 -0.24
N LYS A 71 4.49 -22.16 -1.38
CA LYS A 71 5.80 -21.62 -1.76
C LYS A 71 6.07 -20.20 -1.23
N TYR A 72 5.03 -19.41 -0.96
CA TYR A 72 5.22 -17.99 -0.65
C TYR A 72 5.43 -17.77 0.84
N LYS A 73 6.46 -16.99 1.14
CA LYS A 73 6.70 -16.41 2.46
C LYS A 73 5.96 -15.09 2.60
N LYS A 74 5.79 -14.64 3.84
CA LYS A 74 5.18 -13.33 4.14
C LYS A 74 6.12 -12.47 4.97
N CYS A 75 6.20 -11.19 4.63
CA CYS A 75 6.87 -10.19 5.42
C CYS A 75 5.87 -9.09 5.79
N VAL A 76 5.87 -8.68 7.06
CA VAL A 76 5.20 -7.45 7.49
C VAL A 76 6.24 -6.34 7.56
N VAL A 77 5.99 -5.24 6.87
CA VAL A 77 6.85 -4.05 6.84
C VAL A 77 6.24 -3.00 7.75
N VAL A 78 6.92 -2.76 8.86
CA VAL A 78 6.53 -1.81 9.90
C VAL A 78 7.12 -0.44 9.53
N PRO A 79 6.30 0.59 9.29
CA PRO A 79 6.82 1.90 8.93
C PRO A 79 7.36 2.66 10.16
N ASP A 80 7.71 3.92 9.96
CA ASP A 80 8.20 4.85 10.97
C ASP A 80 7.22 4.96 12.16
N ALA A 81 7.57 4.39 13.31
CA ALA A 81 6.72 4.48 14.51
C ALA A 81 6.89 5.80 15.27
N GLN A 82 8.05 6.44 15.16
CA GLN A 82 8.39 7.69 15.87
C GLN A 82 8.07 7.60 17.38
N ILE A 83 8.48 6.50 18.03
CA ILE A 83 8.28 6.28 19.47
C ILE A 83 9.02 7.37 20.22
N GLY A 84 8.27 8.20 20.92
CA GLY A 84 8.75 9.43 21.53
C GLY A 84 7.68 10.03 22.43
N TYR A 85 8.07 11.06 23.20
CA TYR A 85 7.15 11.74 24.11
C TYR A 85 7.45 13.25 24.19
N TYR A 86 6.43 14.01 24.57
CA TYR A 86 6.53 15.39 25.05
C TYR A 86 5.77 15.56 26.37
N ARG A 87 6.02 16.66 27.09
CA ARG A 87 5.34 17.01 28.35
C ARG A 87 4.12 17.87 28.09
N GLY A 88 2.95 17.37 28.49
CA GLY A 88 1.69 18.09 28.48
C GLY A 88 1.65 19.24 29.51
N ARG A 89 0.52 19.93 29.58
CA ARG A 89 0.35 21.11 30.47
C ARG A 89 0.51 20.77 31.96
N ASN A 90 0.09 19.58 32.36
CA ASN A 90 0.21 19.07 33.73
C ASN A 90 1.55 18.35 33.99
N GLY A 91 2.49 18.37 33.04
CA GLY A 91 3.77 17.66 33.13
C GLY A 91 3.71 16.16 32.80
N ALA A 92 2.51 15.61 32.52
CA ALA A 92 2.36 14.24 32.06
C ALA A 92 3.03 14.03 30.70
N LEU A 93 3.54 12.82 30.46
CA LEU A 93 4.10 12.46 29.17
C LEU A 93 2.99 12.08 28.20
N GLU A 94 3.03 12.69 27.02
CA GLU A 94 2.12 12.38 25.92
C GLU A 94 2.94 11.78 24.76
N PRO A 95 2.50 10.65 24.18
CA PRO A 95 3.25 9.96 23.15
C PRO A 95 3.17 10.71 21.81
N THR A 96 4.26 10.64 21.04
CA THR A 96 4.32 11.08 19.64
C THR A 96 3.96 9.97 18.67
N HIS A 97 4.08 8.70 19.08
CA HIS A 97 3.55 7.55 18.36
C HIS A 97 2.07 7.32 18.66
N ASP A 98 1.37 6.64 17.75
CA ASP A 98 -0.03 6.27 17.94
C ASP A 98 -0.13 4.83 18.44
N GLU A 99 -0.45 4.67 19.73
CA GLU A 99 -0.61 3.35 20.35
C GLU A 99 -1.70 2.51 19.68
N LYS A 100 -2.77 3.13 19.17
CA LYS A 100 -3.83 2.37 18.47
C LYS A 100 -3.31 1.84 17.14
N ALA A 101 -2.53 2.63 16.41
CA ALA A 101 -1.92 2.17 15.16
C ALA A 101 -0.92 1.02 15.40
N ILE A 102 -0.13 1.11 16.47
CA ILE A 102 0.78 0.03 16.89
C ILE A 102 -0.01 -1.24 17.25
N GLU A 103 -1.08 -1.14 18.03
CA GLU A 103 -1.90 -2.30 18.42
C GLU A 103 -2.57 -2.97 17.21
N ILE A 104 -3.06 -2.19 16.24
CA ILE A 104 -3.58 -2.73 14.97
C ILE A 104 -2.48 -3.46 14.19
N MET A 105 -1.29 -2.86 14.08
CA MET A 105 -0.15 -3.49 13.43
C MET A 105 0.22 -4.82 14.10
N LEU A 106 0.28 -4.85 15.43
CA LEU A 106 0.57 -6.08 16.21
C LEU A 106 -0.51 -7.14 16.02
N ALA A 107 -1.79 -6.74 15.99
CA ALA A 107 -2.90 -7.66 15.72
C ALA A 107 -2.78 -8.30 14.33
N VAL A 108 -2.40 -7.51 13.32
CA VAL A 108 -2.15 -8.00 11.96
C VAL A 108 -0.95 -8.94 11.91
N VAL A 109 0.15 -8.63 12.63
CA VAL A 109 1.31 -9.54 12.74
C VAL A 109 0.89 -10.89 13.34
N ARG A 110 0.09 -10.90 14.42
CA ARG A 110 -0.42 -12.12 15.06
C ARG A 110 -1.30 -12.95 14.13
N ASP A 111 -2.13 -12.30 13.32
CA ASP A 111 -3.01 -12.97 12.37
C ASP A 111 -2.25 -13.53 11.16
N ILE A 112 -1.37 -12.72 10.57
CA ILE A 112 -0.62 -13.08 9.36
C ILE A 112 0.41 -14.17 9.66
N LYS A 113 1.02 -14.14 10.86
CA LYS A 113 2.16 -14.97 11.27
C LYS A 113 3.26 -14.97 10.21
N PRO A 114 3.88 -13.80 9.95
CA PRO A 114 4.85 -13.68 8.88
C PRO A 114 6.11 -14.52 9.13
N ASP A 115 6.91 -14.72 8.10
CA ASP A 115 8.26 -15.27 8.19
C ASP A 115 9.25 -14.20 8.67
N SER A 116 8.99 -12.94 8.34
CA SER A 116 9.81 -11.80 8.74
C SER A 116 8.99 -10.54 9.05
N ILE A 117 9.51 -9.72 9.96
CA ILE A 117 9.04 -8.39 10.28
C ILE A 117 10.22 -7.43 10.02
N VAL A 118 10.00 -6.40 9.22
CA VAL A 118 11.05 -5.42 8.89
C VAL A 118 10.58 -4.02 9.25
N CYS A 119 11.22 -3.43 10.26
CA CYS A 119 11.01 -2.03 10.65
C CYS A 119 11.90 -1.16 9.77
N VAL A 120 11.30 -0.23 9.02
CA VAL A 120 12.01 0.53 7.98
C VAL A 120 13.01 1.55 8.52
N GLY A 121 12.91 1.93 9.80
CA GLY A 121 13.70 3.00 10.42
C GLY A 121 12.81 4.07 11.07
N ASP A 122 13.43 5.02 11.76
CA ASP A 122 12.76 6.06 12.57
C ASP A 122 11.62 5.51 13.45
N ASN A 123 11.84 4.33 14.04
CA ASN A 123 10.90 3.73 14.96
C ASN A 123 11.09 4.30 16.38
N LEU A 124 12.29 4.80 16.71
CA LEU A 124 12.58 5.48 17.97
C LEU A 124 13.08 6.91 17.70
N ASP A 125 12.41 7.90 18.30
CA ASP A 125 12.74 9.31 18.12
C ASP A 125 13.55 9.88 19.30
N PHE A 126 14.62 10.61 18.96
CA PHE A 126 15.43 11.41 19.87
C PHE A 126 15.44 12.88 19.40
N PRO A 127 14.35 13.63 19.59
CA PRO A 127 14.25 15.01 19.11
C PRO A 127 15.37 15.90 19.69
N THR A 128 15.71 15.72 20.97
CA THR A 128 16.72 16.53 21.67
C THR A 128 18.16 16.21 21.29
N LEU A 129 18.43 15.09 20.60
CA LEU A 129 19.76 14.73 20.12
C LEU A 129 20.00 15.16 18.66
N GLY A 130 18.98 15.74 18.02
CA GLY A 130 19.07 16.23 16.64
C GLY A 130 19.71 17.62 16.53
N LYS A 131 19.99 18.02 15.29
CA LYS A 131 20.46 19.38 14.96
C LYS A 131 19.36 20.45 14.95
N TYR A 132 18.10 20.04 14.98
CA TYR A 132 16.96 20.93 14.88
C TYR A 132 16.59 21.48 16.26
N LEU A 133 16.18 22.74 16.31
CA LEU A 133 15.71 23.35 17.55
C LEU A 133 14.48 22.59 18.06
N THR A 134 14.55 22.16 19.31
CA THR A 134 13.45 21.49 20.01
C THR A 134 13.10 22.27 21.26
N THR A 135 11.82 22.28 21.60
CA THR A 135 11.32 23.03 22.74
C THR A 135 11.54 22.27 24.05
N PRO A 136 11.51 22.97 25.20
CA PRO A 136 11.62 22.32 26.52
C PRO A 136 10.60 21.20 26.76
N ALA A 137 9.44 21.22 26.09
CA ALA A 137 8.42 20.18 26.20
C ALA A 137 8.94 18.78 25.80
N TYR A 138 9.92 18.68 24.89
CA TYR A 138 10.52 17.41 24.46
C TYR A 138 11.75 17.01 25.28
N GLN A 139 12.14 17.80 26.27
CA GLN A 139 13.29 17.49 27.11
C GLN A 139 12.96 16.46 28.18
N GLN A 140 13.98 15.69 28.57
CA GLN A 140 13.87 14.66 29.61
C GLN A 140 12.78 13.61 29.30
N THR A 141 12.58 13.29 28.03
CA THR A 141 11.62 12.27 27.57
C THR A 141 12.29 11.00 27.05
N MET A 142 13.59 11.06 26.77
CA MET A 142 14.35 9.96 26.16
C MET A 142 14.23 8.63 26.90
N GLN A 143 14.27 8.64 28.24
CA GLN A 143 14.15 7.39 29.02
C GLN A 143 12.80 6.71 28.76
N ALA A 144 11.70 7.48 28.77
CA ALA A 144 10.38 6.95 28.47
C ALA A 144 10.29 6.40 27.02
N SER A 145 10.92 7.08 26.06
CA SER A 145 11.00 6.58 24.68
C SER A 145 11.75 5.25 24.59
N ILE A 146 12.89 5.12 25.30
CA ILE A 146 13.68 3.88 25.38
C ILE A 146 12.85 2.76 26.03
N ASP A 147 12.16 3.04 27.13
CA ASP A 147 11.34 2.04 27.83
C ASP A 147 10.19 1.55 26.94
N ARG A 148 9.54 2.46 26.20
CA ARG A 148 8.46 2.10 25.27
C ARG A 148 8.97 1.34 24.04
N ALA A 149 10.11 1.73 23.48
CA ALA A 149 10.74 1.00 22.38
C ALA A 149 11.24 -0.39 22.79
N THR A 150 11.71 -0.55 24.03
CA THR A 150 12.00 -1.87 24.62
C THR A 150 10.74 -2.72 24.66
N THR A 151 9.61 -2.15 25.12
CA THR A 151 8.31 -2.81 25.11
C THR A 151 7.86 -3.16 23.69
N PHE A 152 8.15 -2.29 22.72
CA PHE A 152 7.83 -2.53 21.31
C PHE A 152 8.59 -3.73 20.75
N CYS A 153 9.90 -3.86 21.02
CA CYS A 153 10.68 -5.05 20.67
C CYS A 153 10.07 -6.33 21.28
N ALA A 154 9.68 -6.28 22.55
CA ALA A 154 9.02 -7.39 23.22
C ALA A 154 7.68 -7.77 22.56
N GLN A 155 6.86 -6.77 22.24
CA GLN A 155 5.57 -6.95 21.58
C GLN A 155 5.72 -7.56 20.18
N LEU A 156 6.70 -7.11 19.38
CA LEU A 156 6.98 -7.69 18.06
C LEU A 156 7.36 -9.17 18.16
N ARG A 157 8.24 -9.52 19.12
CA ARG A 157 8.65 -10.90 19.36
C ARG A 157 7.51 -11.76 19.90
N GLU A 158 6.67 -11.24 20.78
CA GLU A 158 5.46 -11.93 21.26
C GLU A 158 4.47 -12.18 20.12
N ALA A 159 4.21 -11.16 19.31
CA ALA A 159 3.25 -11.22 18.22
C ALA A 159 3.64 -12.24 17.13
N SER A 160 4.94 -12.46 16.92
CA SER A 160 5.44 -13.51 16.02
C SER A 160 6.72 -14.16 16.54
N PRO A 161 6.61 -15.20 17.39
CA PRO A 161 7.76 -15.80 18.08
C PRO A 161 8.83 -16.38 17.15
N SER A 162 8.42 -16.89 15.99
CA SER A 162 9.31 -17.52 15.00
C SER A 162 9.81 -16.58 13.89
N SER A 163 9.31 -15.34 13.81
CA SER A 163 9.71 -14.41 12.75
C SER A 163 11.17 -13.99 12.88
N GLN A 164 11.83 -13.76 11.75
CA GLN A 164 13.01 -12.89 11.71
C GLN A 164 12.53 -11.45 11.92
N ILE A 165 13.07 -10.73 12.91
CA ILE A 165 12.71 -9.33 13.15
C ILE A 165 13.93 -8.50 12.84
N VAL A 166 13.81 -7.60 11.85
CA VAL A 166 14.88 -6.71 11.40
C VAL A 166 14.46 -5.27 11.68
N TRP A 167 15.36 -4.48 12.25
CA TRP A 167 15.17 -3.05 12.46
C TRP A 167 16.30 -2.29 11.76
N LEU A 168 15.96 -1.57 10.70
CA LEU A 168 16.90 -0.70 10.00
C LEU A 168 17.07 0.61 10.76
N ALA A 169 18.30 1.11 10.90
CA ALA A 169 18.49 2.45 11.44
C ALA A 169 17.88 3.49 10.48
N GLY A 170 17.16 4.46 11.02
CA GLY A 170 16.76 5.67 10.31
C GLY A 170 17.60 6.88 10.72
N ASN A 171 17.26 8.05 10.18
CA ASN A 171 17.96 9.29 10.52
C ASN A 171 17.71 9.74 11.96
N HIS A 172 16.67 9.24 12.64
CA HIS A 172 16.36 9.55 14.04
C HIS A 172 17.23 8.72 15.00
N GLU A 173 17.42 7.43 14.74
CA GLU A 173 18.34 6.60 15.53
C GLU A 173 19.79 7.08 15.39
N GLU A 174 20.20 7.56 14.21
CA GLU A 174 21.53 8.13 13.97
C GLU A 174 21.81 9.45 14.71
N ARG A 175 20.80 10.08 15.33
CA ARG A 175 21.02 11.29 16.14
C ARG A 175 21.87 10.99 17.37
N MET A 176 21.70 9.82 17.98
CA MET A 176 22.47 9.43 19.17
C MET A 176 23.97 9.32 18.92
N PRO A 177 24.47 8.50 17.97
CA PRO A 177 25.90 8.42 17.70
C PRO A 177 26.48 9.77 17.26
N LYS A 178 25.75 10.56 16.46
CA LYS A 178 26.18 11.92 16.05
C LYS A 178 26.31 12.85 17.25
N TYR A 179 25.33 12.86 18.15
CA TYR A 179 25.34 13.68 19.35
C TYR A 179 26.54 13.34 20.25
N LEU A 180 26.86 12.06 20.42
CA LEU A 180 28.03 11.63 21.18
C LEU A 180 29.32 12.13 20.56
N LEU A 181 29.51 11.98 19.24
CA LEU A 181 30.71 12.48 18.57
C LEU A 181 30.88 14.00 18.71
N THR A 182 29.78 14.75 18.75
CA THR A 182 29.83 16.22 18.92
C THR A 182 30.05 16.66 20.36
N ASN A 183 29.39 16.03 21.34
CA ASN A 183 29.31 16.56 22.71
C ASN A 183 30.03 15.71 23.76
N ALA A 184 30.27 14.44 23.48
CA ALA A 184 30.82 13.47 24.43
C ALA A 184 31.67 12.40 23.69
N ALA A 185 32.61 12.84 22.85
CA ALA A 185 33.33 11.95 21.94
C ALA A 185 34.08 10.82 22.66
N SER A 186 34.56 11.07 23.88
CA SER A 186 35.21 10.07 24.75
C SER A 186 34.26 8.95 25.20
N ALA A 187 32.94 9.16 25.16
CA ALA A 187 31.94 8.16 25.46
C ALA A 187 31.54 7.31 24.24
N TYR A 188 31.93 7.72 23.03
CA TYR A 188 31.61 7.00 21.81
C TYR A 188 32.27 5.61 21.81
N GLY A 189 31.47 4.56 21.62
CA GLY A 189 31.98 3.20 21.55
C GLY A 189 32.27 2.53 22.90
N ILE A 190 31.99 3.18 24.04
CA ILE A 190 32.08 2.53 25.36
C ILE A 190 31.13 1.34 25.38
N ARG A 191 31.63 0.18 25.79
CA ARG A 191 30.87 -1.07 25.94
C ARG A 191 30.77 -1.43 27.42
N LYS A 192 29.87 -2.36 27.73
CA LYS A 192 29.79 -2.94 29.07
C LYS A 192 31.12 -3.66 29.39
N GLY A 193 31.57 -3.54 30.63
CA GLY A 193 32.84 -4.13 31.08
C GLY A 193 32.87 -5.64 30.88
N ASN A 194 34.00 -6.17 30.42
CA ASN A 194 34.23 -7.58 30.10
C ASN A 194 33.29 -8.19 29.04
N THR A 195 32.66 -7.37 28.20
CA THR A 195 31.83 -7.83 27.07
C THR A 195 32.23 -7.13 25.76
N PRO A 196 33.43 -7.37 25.22
CA PRO A 196 33.97 -6.65 24.06
C PRO A 196 33.10 -6.81 22.79
N ASP A 197 32.38 -7.93 22.66
CA ASP A 197 31.50 -8.22 21.51
C ASP A 197 30.09 -7.63 21.65
N SER A 198 29.71 -7.16 22.85
CA SER A 198 28.39 -6.54 23.09
C SER A 198 28.29 -5.16 22.46
N TRP A 199 27.08 -4.72 22.08
CA TRP A 199 26.84 -3.36 21.61
C TRP A 199 27.42 -2.26 22.53
N PRO A 200 27.89 -1.12 22.00
CA PRO A 200 28.23 0.02 22.84
C PRO A 200 27.02 0.50 23.64
N VAL A 201 27.24 0.92 24.88
CA VAL A 201 26.18 1.14 25.87
C VAL A 201 25.24 2.29 25.48
N LEU A 202 25.75 3.30 24.79
CA LEU A 202 24.97 4.44 24.28
C LEU A 202 24.59 4.21 22.82
N THR A 203 23.95 3.07 22.53
CA THR A 203 23.38 2.74 21.23
C THR A 203 21.98 2.18 21.39
N VAL A 204 21.13 2.39 20.38
CA VAL A 204 19.76 1.86 20.33
C VAL A 204 19.70 0.37 20.66
N PRO A 205 20.42 -0.54 19.97
CA PRO A 205 20.29 -1.98 20.24
C PRO A 205 20.63 -2.38 21.68
N TYR A 206 21.61 -1.71 22.31
CA TYR A 206 21.92 -1.93 23.72
C TYR A 206 20.81 -1.42 24.65
N LEU A 207 20.41 -0.16 24.49
CA LEU A 207 19.48 0.53 25.39
C LEU A 207 18.07 -0.07 25.35
N VAL A 208 17.62 -0.53 24.19
CA VAL A 208 16.30 -1.15 24.03
C VAL A 208 16.32 -2.68 24.06
N ARG A 209 17.44 -3.27 24.51
CA ARG A 209 17.61 -4.71 24.77
C ARG A 209 17.26 -5.60 23.56
N MET A 210 17.69 -5.21 22.36
CA MET A 210 17.30 -5.91 21.12
C MET A 210 17.73 -7.38 21.10
N ASP A 211 18.88 -7.71 21.69
CA ASP A 211 19.40 -9.09 21.76
C ASP A 211 18.44 -10.01 22.55
N ASP A 212 17.82 -9.52 23.63
CA ASP A 212 16.87 -10.29 24.45
C ASP A 212 15.62 -10.68 23.65
N PHE A 213 15.21 -9.82 22.72
CA PHE A 213 14.05 -10.03 21.86
C PHE A 213 14.43 -10.58 20.48
N LYS A 214 15.71 -10.91 20.26
CA LYS A 214 16.25 -11.40 18.99
C LYS A 214 15.87 -10.48 17.82
N VAL A 215 16.02 -9.18 18.02
CA VAL A 215 15.84 -8.17 16.97
C VAL A 215 17.19 -7.91 16.30
N GLU A 216 17.24 -8.14 15.00
CA GLU A 216 18.41 -7.88 14.18
C GLU A 216 18.47 -6.39 13.83
N TYR A 217 19.35 -5.64 14.50
CA TYR A 217 19.56 -4.23 14.21
C TYR A 217 20.55 -4.03 13.04
N ARG A 218 20.19 -3.20 12.07
CA ARG A 218 21.03 -2.85 10.91
C ARG A 218 21.44 -1.37 10.99
N PRO A 219 22.60 -1.04 11.58
CA PRO A 219 23.08 0.34 11.70
C PRO A 219 23.56 0.92 10.36
N GLY A 220 23.81 2.23 10.33
CA GLY A 220 24.53 2.87 9.23
C GLY A 220 23.64 3.53 8.21
N TYR A 221 22.54 4.18 8.64
CA TYR A 221 21.73 5.00 7.75
C TYR A 221 22.59 6.06 7.02
N PRO A 222 22.44 6.26 5.69
CA PRO A 222 21.42 5.67 4.80
C PRO A 222 21.84 4.38 4.08
N ALA A 223 22.97 3.77 4.43
CA ALA A 223 23.52 2.63 3.72
C ALA A 223 22.89 1.28 4.11
N SER A 224 22.24 1.19 5.27
CA SER A 224 21.56 -0.03 5.72
C SER A 224 20.36 -0.38 4.83
N ASP A 225 20.27 -1.65 4.43
CA ASP A 225 19.13 -2.19 3.70
C ASP A 225 18.78 -3.62 4.14
N PHE A 226 17.64 -4.11 3.66
CA PHE A 226 17.24 -5.51 3.79
C PHE A 226 16.64 -6.02 2.49
N TRP A 227 17.23 -7.07 1.92
CA TRP A 227 16.72 -7.72 0.73
C TRP A 227 15.80 -8.87 1.12
N ILE A 228 14.50 -8.72 0.88
CA ILE A 228 13.52 -9.80 1.07
C ILE A 228 13.79 -10.94 0.06
N ASN A 229 14.15 -10.56 -1.18
CA ASN A 229 14.62 -11.43 -2.25
C ASN A 229 15.39 -10.62 -3.29
N GLU A 230 15.82 -11.24 -4.39
CA GLU A 230 16.63 -10.58 -5.44
C GLU A 230 15.93 -9.44 -6.21
N LYS A 231 14.62 -9.21 -5.99
CA LYS A 231 13.82 -8.21 -6.72
C LYS A 231 13.26 -7.09 -5.86
N LEU A 232 13.25 -7.27 -4.54
CA LEU A 232 12.66 -6.33 -3.59
C LEU A 232 13.60 -6.05 -2.42
N ARG A 233 13.93 -4.77 -2.28
CA ARG A 233 14.73 -4.21 -1.19
C ARG A 233 13.87 -3.35 -0.27
N ILE A 234 14.17 -3.37 1.02
CA ILE A 234 13.61 -2.46 2.03
C ILE A 234 14.73 -1.55 2.54
N ILE A 235 14.44 -0.27 2.65
CA ILE A 235 15.32 0.77 3.18
C ILE A 235 14.53 1.71 4.09
N HIS A 236 15.22 2.52 4.91
CA HIS A 236 14.60 3.71 5.51
C HIS A 236 14.24 4.74 4.44
N GLY A 237 15.21 5.03 3.59
CA GLY A 237 15.09 6.05 2.55
C GLY A 237 15.72 7.37 2.95
N ASP A 238 16.38 7.98 1.98
CA ASP A 238 17.19 9.19 2.05
C ASP A 238 16.66 10.30 1.13
N ARG A 239 15.56 10.05 0.43
CA ARG A 239 14.96 10.96 -0.56
C ARG A 239 13.54 11.29 -0.18
N VAL A 240 13.19 12.56 -0.28
CA VAL A 240 11.83 13.05 -0.08
C VAL A 240 11.50 14.11 -1.11
N LYS A 241 10.30 14.01 -1.70
CA LYS A 241 9.69 15.10 -2.44
C LYS A 241 8.50 15.63 -1.65
N SER A 242 8.60 16.86 -1.15
CA SER A 242 7.57 17.47 -0.30
C SER A 242 6.25 17.72 -1.04
N SER A 243 6.33 17.94 -2.35
CA SER A 243 5.19 18.15 -3.25
C SER A 243 5.29 17.20 -4.44
N GLY A 244 4.34 16.27 -4.57
CA GLY A 244 4.33 15.21 -5.57
C GLY A 244 4.80 13.87 -5.02
N SER A 245 5.08 12.91 -5.92
CA SER A 245 5.40 11.53 -5.54
C SER A 245 6.89 11.34 -5.29
N THR A 246 7.23 10.89 -4.08
CA THR A 246 8.57 10.38 -3.75
C THR A 246 8.79 9.00 -4.38
N ALA A 247 7.74 8.19 -4.54
CA ALA A 247 7.83 6.89 -5.20
C ALA A 247 8.39 7.01 -6.62
N ASN A 248 7.99 8.04 -7.37
CA ASN A 248 8.55 8.32 -8.68
C ASN A 248 10.03 8.74 -8.63
N VAL A 249 10.48 9.39 -7.56
CA VAL A 249 11.91 9.69 -7.35
C VAL A 249 12.69 8.39 -7.16
N TYR A 250 12.20 7.47 -6.33
CA TYR A 250 12.83 6.16 -6.19
C TYR A 250 12.80 5.36 -7.49
N LEU A 251 11.66 5.28 -8.18
CA LEU A 251 11.57 4.59 -9.47
C LEU A 251 12.53 5.18 -10.52
N ALA A 252 12.84 6.47 -10.48
CA ALA A 252 13.78 7.09 -11.41
C ALA A 252 15.25 6.71 -11.15
N ASN A 253 15.60 6.40 -9.90
CA ASN A 253 16.98 6.21 -9.46
C ASN A 253 17.32 4.75 -9.11
N GLU A 254 16.33 3.94 -8.76
CA GLU A 254 16.50 2.52 -8.41
C GLU A 254 16.21 1.62 -9.63
N LYS A 255 17.06 0.60 -9.81
CA LYS A 255 16.86 -0.45 -10.84
C LYS A 255 16.03 -1.63 -10.32
N THR A 256 15.85 -1.74 -9.01
CA THR A 256 15.09 -2.80 -8.33
C THR A 256 13.88 -2.21 -7.64
N SER A 257 12.93 -3.08 -7.25
CA SER A 257 11.78 -2.61 -6.50
C SER A 257 12.20 -2.29 -5.08
N VAL A 258 11.61 -1.25 -4.49
CA VAL A 258 11.99 -0.72 -3.18
C VAL A 258 10.77 -0.40 -2.32
N ILE A 259 10.83 -0.78 -1.05
CA ILE A 259 9.94 -0.24 -0.02
C ILE A 259 10.77 0.69 0.86
N TYR A 260 10.25 1.89 1.14
CA TYR A 260 10.95 2.93 1.88
C TYR A 260 10.04 3.60 2.93
N GLY A 261 10.61 4.04 4.04
CA GLY A 261 9.98 4.85 5.09
C GLY A 261 10.23 6.35 4.90
N HIS A 262 10.60 7.04 5.98
CA HIS A 262 11.09 8.43 6.04
C HIS A 262 10.06 9.52 5.72
N ILE A 263 9.12 9.28 4.80
CA ILE A 263 8.21 10.32 4.29
C ILE A 263 6.86 10.36 5.00
N HIS A 264 6.56 9.35 5.83
CA HIS A 264 5.30 9.18 6.59
C HIS A 264 4.02 9.16 5.74
N ARG A 265 4.14 8.95 4.42
CA ARG A 265 3.01 8.89 3.48
C ARG A 265 2.84 7.51 2.91
N ILE A 266 1.61 7.12 2.67
CA ILE A 266 1.33 5.94 1.87
C ILE A 266 1.52 6.31 0.41
N GLU A 267 2.49 5.68 -0.25
CA GLU A 267 2.70 5.83 -1.69
C GLU A 267 2.92 4.45 -2.32
N THR A 268 2.43 4.25 -3.53
CA THR A 268 2.75 3.05 -4.34
C THR A 268 2.74 3.45 -5.80
N ALA A 269 3.84 3.19 -6.49
CA ALA A 269 3.96 3.45 -7.91
C ALA A 269 4.67 2.28 -8.60
N PHE A 270 4.29 2.04 -9.85
CA PHE A 270 4.90 1.05 -10.72
C PHE A 270 5.46 1.74 -11.96
N LYS A 271 6.59 1.24 -12.44
CA LYS A 271 7.16 1.66 -13.72
C LYS A 271 7.68 0.46 -14.49
N THR A 272 7.17 0.30 -15.70
CA THR A 272 7.64 -0.67 -16.68
C THR A 272 8.58 0.01 -17.65
N ARG A 273 9.69 -0.66 -17.96
CA ARG A 273 10.69 -0.23 -18.93
C ARG A 273 10.98 -1.37 -19.88
N GLU A 274 11.39 -1.02 -21.10
CA GLU A 274 12.01 -1.96 -22.02
C GLU A 274 13.42 -2.32 -21.50
N ASP A 275 13.76 -3.60 -21.54
CA ASP A 275 15.05 -4.17 -21.18
C ASP A 275 15.44 -5.19 -22.27
N PHE A 276 16.69 -5.66 -22.28
CA PHE A 276 17.21 -6.51 -23.36
C PHE A 276 16.41 -7.81 -23.58
N ASP A 277 15.89 -8.41 -22.51
CA ASP A 277 15.15 -9.67 -22.52
C ASP A 277 13.61 -9.50 -22.41
N GLY A 278 13.13 -8.26 -22.56
CA GLY A 278 11.71 -7.92 -22.53
C GLY A 278 11.39 -6.79 -21.56
N SER A 279 10.11 -6.67 -21.19
CA SER A 279 9.70 -5.60 -20.27
C SER A 279 10.08 -5.92 -18.83
N ARG A 280 10.69 -4.97 -18.13
CA ARG A 280 10.95 -5.04 -16.68
C ARG A 280 10.05 -4.07 -15.94
N THR A 281 9.27 -4.58 -14.98
CA THR A 281 8.44 -3.77 -14.09
C THR A 281 9.07 -3.68 -12.71
N THR A 282 9.17 -2.45 -12.19
CA THR A 282 9.67 -2.14 -10.84
C THR A 282 8.61 -1.39 -10.05
N MET A 283 8.65 -1.54 -8.73
CA MET A 283 7.74 -0.88 -7.80
C MET A 283 8.53 -0.03 -6.82
N ALA A 284 8.01 1.15 -6.46
CA ALA A 284 8.44 1.87 -5.27
C ALA A 284 7.21 2.12 -4.39
N ALA A 285 7.32 1.81 -3.09
CA ALA A 285 6.21 1.98 -2.17
C ALA A 285 6.66 2.43 -0.77
N SER A 286 5.79 3.14 -0.08
CA SER A 286 5.94 3.49 1.34
C SER A 286 4.67 3.10 2.10
N PRO A 287 4.78 2.47 3.28
CA PRO A 287 3.62 2.04 4.05
C PRO A 287 2.99 3.13 4.93
N GLY A 288 3.54 4.35 4.94
CA GLY A 288 3.07 5.42 5.83
C GLY A 288 3.91 5.54 7.10
N CYS A 289 3.26 5.64 8.26
CA CYS A 289 3.87 5.69 9.60
C CYS A 289 2.97 4.98 10.63
N LEU A 290 3.47 4.73 11.85
CA LEU A 290 2.64 4.45 13.04
C LEU A 290 2.67 5.62 14.03
N ALA A 291 3.23 6.74 13.60
CA ALA A 291 3.27 7.98 14.36
C ALA A 291 1.88 8.62 14.48
N ARG A 292 1.71 9.51 15.46
CA ARG A 292 0.60 10.46 15.41
C ARG A 292 0.82 11.43 14.26
N ILE A 293 -0.27 11.73 13.56
CA ILE A 293 -0.27 12.60 12.37
C ILE A 293 -0.77 14.02 12.66
N ASP A 294 -0.99 14.33 13.93
CA ASP A 294 -1.63 15.56 14.42
C ASP A 294 -0.62 16.64 14.86
N GLY A 295 0.65 16.50 14.48
CA GLY A 295 1.71 17.47 14.79
C GLY A 295 2.43 17.21 16.12
N ALA A 296 2.12 16.09 16.81
CA ALA A 296 2.84 15.67 18.01
C ALA A 296 4.32 15.31 17.73
N VAL A 297 4.65 14.81 16.54
CA VAL A 297 6.06 14.61 16.14
C VAL A 297 6.63 15.95 15.67
N PRO A 298 7.79 16.41 16.21
CA PRO A 298 8.45 17.62 15.73
C PRO A 298 8.77 17.59 14.24
N SER A 299 8.29 18.58 13.49
CA SER A 299 8.50 18.69 12.05
C SER A 299 8.64 20.14 11.58
N SER A 300 9.05 20.32 10.32
CA SER A 300 9.14 21.65 9.69
C SER A 300 7.77 22.29 9.39
N LYS A 301 6.68 21.53 9.50
CA LYS A 301 5.31 22.01 9.26
C LYS A 301 4.47 22.06 10.53
N GLY A 302 5.01 21.63 11.66
CA GLY A 302 4.38 21.71 12.98
C GLY A 302 4.40 23.13 13.56
N GLY A 303 3.77 23.27 14.71
CA GLY A 303 3.77 24.50 15.50
C GLY A 303 3.65 24.17 16.98
N VAL A 304 4.08 25.11 17.83
CA VAL A 304 4.05 24.95 19.29
C VAL A 304 3.36 26.13 19.95
N ASP A 305 2.79 25.91 21.13
CA ASP A 305 2.27 26.97 21.99
C ASP A 305 3.41 27.79 22.63
N LEU A 306 3.06 28.83 23.41
CA LEU A 306 4.04 29.71 24.07
C LEU A 306 4.93 28.99 25.10
N ASP A 307 4.52 27.79 25.55
CA ASP A 307 5.29 26.93 26.46
C ASP A 307 6.05 25.83 25.70
N GLY A 308 5.98 25.83 24.37
CA GLY A 308 6.68 24.89 23.50
C GLY A 308 5.99 23.54 23.28
N ARG A 309 4.72 23.36 23.63
CA ARG A 309 3.98 22.11 23.40
C ARG A 309 3.39 22.07 21.99
N PRO A 310 3.33 20.91 21.31
CA PRO A 310 2.77 20.82 19.98
C PRO A 310 1.31 21.29 19.93
N ILE A 311 0.97 22.07 18.92
CA ILE A 311 -0.40 22.45 18.60
C ILE A 311 -0.91 21.49 17.52
N VAL A 312 -2.14 21.00 17.70
CA VAL A 312 -2.79 20.09 16.76
C VAL A 312 -2.78 20.68 15.35
N ARG A 313 -2.09 19.99 14.45
CA ARG A 313 -2.01 20.31 13.03
C ARG A 313 -1.75 19.03 12.25
N TYR A 314 -2.67 18.69 11.36
CA TYR A 314 -2.55 17.49 10.54
C TYR A 314 -1.62 17.72 9.36
N GLU A 315 -0.52 16.98 9.32
CA GLU A 315 0.33 16.92 8.14
C GLU A 315 -0.25 15.95 7.10
N ASN A 316 0.24 16.04 5.86
CA ASN A 316 -0.08 15.03 4.85
C ASN A 316 0.70 13.74 5.15
N TRP A 317 0.37 13.08 6.25
CA TRP A 317 0.88 11.80 6.70
C TRP A 317 -0.29 10.81 6.80
N GLN A 318 -0.01 9.53 6.62
CA GLN A 318 -1.01 8.47 6.71
C GLN A 318 -0.45 7.32 7.54
N GLN A 319 -1.31 6.72 8.35
CA GLN A 319 -0.95 5.54 9.10
C GLN A 319 -1.21 4.28 8.28
N GLY A 320 -0.33 3.29 8.39
CA GLY A 320 -0.49 2.06 7.64
C GLY A 320 0.57 1.01 7.96
N VAL A 321 0.47 -0.13 7.28
CA VAL A 321 1.42 -1.25 7.38
C VAL A 321 1.60 -1.86 6.00
N GLY A 322 2.82 -2.26 5.65
CA GLY A 322 3.11 -2.97 4.41
C GLY A 322 3.03 -4.49 4.62
N ILE A 323 2.43 -5.21 3.68
CA ILE A 323 2.41 -6.67 3.66
C ILE A 323 2.99 -7.14 2.34
N VAL A 324 4.03 -7.97 2.40
CA VAL A 324 4.68 -8.56 1.22
C VAL A 324 4.47 -10.06 1.23
N THR A 325 3.92 -10.60 0.15
CA THR A 325 3.93 -12.04 -0.14
C THR A 325 4.98 -12.31 -1.21
N TYR A 326 5.97 -13.18 -0.95
CA TYR A 326 7.15 -13.30 -1.82
C TYR A 326 7.70 -14.71 -1.97
N GLU A 327 8.46 -14.93 -3.06
CA GLU A 327 9.24 -16.15 -3.28
C GLU A 327 10.70 -15.93 -2.89
N THR A 328 11.29 -16.93 -2.24
CA THR A 328 12.73 -16.99 -1.97
C THR A 328 13.52 -17.73 -3.05
N THR A 329 12.85 -18.46 -3.94
CA THR A 329 13.48 -19.24 -5.02
C THR A 329 12.71 -19.13 -6.33
N GLY A 330 13.40 -19.34 -7.45
CA GLY A 330 12.80 -19.29 -8.78
C GLY A 330 12.83 -17.88 -9.35
N GLN A 331 11.66 -17.30 -9.65
CA GLN A 331 11.60 -15.98 -10.31
C GLN A 331 11.59 -14.82 -9.31
N HIS A 332 11.71 -15.09 -8.01
CA HIS A 332 11.71 -14.09 -6.94
C HIS A 332 10.51 -13.13 -7.02
N LYS A 333 9.34 -13.68 -7.38
CA LYS A 333 8.10 -12.89 -7.48
C LYS A 333 7.70 -12.37 -6.11
N PHE A 334 7.05 -11.22 -6.09
CA PHE A 334 6.46 -10.66 -4.88
C PHE A 334 5.18 -9.91 -5.22
N ILE A 335 4.33 -9.75 -4.20
CA ILE A 335 3.13 -8.92 -4.20
C ILE A 335 3.23 -8.05 -2.95
N TYR A 336 3.04 -6.74 -3.14
CA TYR A 336 2.95 -5.78 -2.05
C TYR A 336 1.49 -5.32 -1.91
N GLU A 337 1.01 -5.34 -0.67
CA GLU A 337 -0.25 -4.76 -0.25
C GLU A 337 0.06 -3.73 0.84
N VAL A 338 -0.56 -2.56 0.80
CA VAL A 338 -0.54 -1.62 1.92
C VAL A 338 -1.90 -1.68 2.61
N MET A 339 -1.89 -1.77 3.94
CA MET A 339 -3.08 -1.69 4.77
C MET A 339 -3.09 -0.33 5.48
N PRO A 340 -3.92 0.63 5.03
CA PRO A 340 -4.11 1.88 5.75
C PRO A 340 -4.76 1.64 7.11
N ILE A 341 -4.41 2.46 8.09
CA ILE A 341 -5.01 2.51 9.42
C ILE A 341 -5.67 3.88 9.59
N TYR A 342 -6.90 3.88 10.09
CA TYR A 342 -7.66 5.09 10.38
C TYR A 342 -8.16 5.07 11.82
N ASN A 343 -7.59 5.91 12.69
CA ASN A 343 -8.07 6.11 14.06
C ASN A 343 -8.24 4.81 14.87
N GLY A 344 -7.30 3.88 14.75
CA GLY A 344 -7.37 2.58 15.43
C GLY A 344 -8.32 1.57 14.78
N TRP A 345 -8.66 1.75 13.50
CA TRP A 345 -9.44 0.84 12.67
C TRP A 345 -8.70 0.53 11.37
N ALA A 346 -8.74 -0.72 10.91
CA ALA A 346 -8.21 -1.12 9.62
C ALA A 346 -8.91 -2.37 9.08
N VAL A 347 -8.85 -2.57 7.77
CA VAL A 347 -9.32 -3.79 7.12
C VAL A 347 -8.18 -4.37 6.29
N TYR A 348 -7.87 -5.65 6.52
CA TYR A 348 -6.98 -6.41 5.65
C TYR A 348 -7.72 -7.61 5.08
N ARG A 349 -7.94 -7.57 3.76
CA ARG A 349 -8.71 -8.56 3.01
C ARG A 349 -10.13 -8.70 3.56
N ASP A 350 -10.48 -9.84 4.14
CA ASP A 350 -11.80 -10.18 4.67
C ASP A 350 -11.91 -9.96 6.19
N LYS A 351 -10.88 -9.38 6.83
CA LYS A 351 -10.83 -9.17 8.28
C LYS A 351 -10.76 -7.70 8.65
N GLU A 352 -11.60 -7.34 9.61
CA GLU A 352 -11.67 -6.01 10.22
C GLU A 352 -10.96 -6.03 11.58
N TYR A 353 -10.16 -5.01 11.84
CA TYR A 353 -9.39 -4.82 13.07
C TYR A 353 -9.79 -3.48 13.68
N PHE A 354 -10.07 -3.46 14.98
CA PHE A 354 -10.36 -2.23 15.71
C PHE A 354 -9.87 -2.32 17.15
N VAL A 355 -9.32 -1.22 17.66
CA VAL A 355 -8.96 -1.06 19.07
C VAL A 355 -10.19 -0.56 19.82
N LYS A 356 -10.56 -1.28 20.89
CA LYS A 356 -11.70 -0.91 21.75
C LYS A 356 -11.43 0.31 22.61
#